data_AF-A0A3B0M809-F1
#
_entry.id   AF-A0A3B0M809-F1
#
_cell.length_a   1.000
_cell.length_b   1.000
_cell.length_c   1.000
_cell.angle_alpha   90.00
_cell.angle_beta   90.00
_cell.angle_gamma   90.00
#
_symmetry.space_group_name_H-M   'P 1'
#
loop_
_entity.id
_entity.type
_entity.pdbx_description
1 polymer ?
#
loop_
_entity_poly.entity_id
_entity_poly.type
_entity_poly.pdbx_seq_one_letter_code
_entity_poly.pdbx_strand_id
1 'polypeptide(L)'
;MNHTRNHLAGLAAEDGVLRDYTANGYRFLDRRFRGQGGEIDLVLARGDDVIFVEVKKSRSFDAARARLGPRQILRIFAAASEFLGTLPNGQLTETRFDLALVNAQGEIAIMENALWP
;
A
#
# COMPACT_ATOMS: atom_id res chain seq x y z
N MET A 1 20.02 -1.22 17.37
CA MET A 1 20.50 -1.83 16.10
C MET A 1 19.38 -2.45 15.24
N ASN A 2 18.38 -3.16 15.80
CA ASN A 2 17.29 -3.76 15.00
C ASN A 2 16.32 -2.76 14.33
N HIS A 3 16.05 -1.62 14.97
CA HIS A 3 15.05 -0.65 14.48
C HIS A 3 15.44 0.01 13.15
N THR A 4 16.72 0.40 13.01
CA THR A 4 17.26 0.99 11.78
C THR A 4 17.27 -0.02 10.63
N ARG A 5 17.62 -1.29 10.92
CA ARG A 5 17.65 -2.35 9.91
C ARG A 5 16.25 -2.69 9.39
N ASN A 6 15.26 -2.76 10.28
CA ASN A 6 13.87 -2.97 9.89
C ASN A 6 13.31 -1.78 9.10
N HIS A 7 13.70 -0.56 9.45
CA HIS A 7 13.31 0.64 8.72
C HIS A 7 13.88 0.68 7.29
N LEU A 8 15.19 0.49 7.14
CA LEU A 8 15.86 0.44 5.82
C LEU A 8 15.32 -0.71 4.96
N ALA A 9 15.08 -1.86 5.59
CA ALA A 9 14.44 -2.99 4.96
C ALA A 9 13.04 -2.62 4.43
N GLY A 10 12.23 -1.92 5.22
CA GLY A 10 10.90 -1.43 4.80
C GLY A 10 10.98 -0.49 3.60
N LEU A 11 11.87 0.49 3.65
CA LEU A 11 12.07 1.43 2.54
C LEU A 11 12.46 0.72 1.23
N ALA A 12 13.37 -0.25 1.31
CA ALA A 12 13.78 -1.03 0.14
C ALA A 12 12.64 -1.90 -0.42
N ALA A 13 11.72 -2.38 0.44
CA ALA A 13 10.54 -3.12 0.00
C ALA A 13 9.55 -2.20 -0.71
N GLU A 14 9.26 -1.03 -0.14
CA GLU A 14 8.43 0.00 -0.79
C GLU A 14 9.00 0.40 -2.17
N ASP A 15 10.32 0.58 -2.26
CA ASP A 15 10.98 0.91 -3.54
C ASP A 15 10.81 -0.20 -4.57
N GLY A 16 10.93 -1.46 -4.15
CA GLY A 16 10.72 -2.61 -5.02
C GLY A 16 9.29 -2.64 -5.56
N VAL A 17 8.31 -2.52 -4.68
CA VAL A 17 6.88 -2.53 -5.03
C VAL A 17 6.55 -1.37 -5.96
N LEU A 18 7.03 -0.15 -5.67
CA LEU A 18 6.83 0.99 -6.56
C LEU A 18 7.40 0.76 -7.95
N ARG A 19 8.61 0.17 -8.06
CA ARG A 19 9.20 -0.18 -9.36
C ARG A 19 8.37 -1.21 -10.11
N ASP A 20 7.86 -2.23 -9.42
CA ASP A 20 7.01 -3.26 -10.03
C ASP A 20 5.73 -2.66 -10.61
N TYR A 21 5.00 -1.86 -9.82
CA TYR A 21 3.80 -1.18 -10.31
C TYR A 21 4.09 -0.23 -11.48
N THR A 22 5.13 0.60 -11.38
CA THR A 22 5.46 1.57 -12.44
C THR A 22 5.91 0.88 -13.73
N ALA A 23 6.63 -0.24 -13.64
CA ALA A 23 6.96 -1.07 -14.79
C ALA A 23 5.70 -1.69 -15.45
N ASN A 24 4.65 -1.92 -14.67
CA ASN A 24 3.35 -2.40 -15.14
C ASN A 24 2.37 -1.27 -15.54
N GLY A 25 2.87 -0.04 -15.73
CA GLY A 25 2.10 1.08 -16.28
C GLY A 25 1.27 1.88 -15.27
N TYR A 26 1.46 1.66 -13.98
CA TYR A 26 0.83 2.47 -12.94
C TYR A 26 1.62 3.78 -12.74
N ARG A 27 0.89 4.88 -12.54
CA ARG A 27 1.48 6.19 -12.25
C ARG A 27 1.63 6.36 -10.75
N PHE A 28 2.81 6.78 -10.30
CA PHE A 28 3.05 7.15 -8.90
C PHE A 28 2.27 8.42 -8.52
N LEU A 29 1.59 8.41 -7.38
CA LEU A 29 0.91 9.58 -6.82
C LEU A 29 1.56 10.05 -5.52
N ASP A 30 1.75 9.14 -4.55
CA ASP A 30 2.36 9.47 -3.27
C ASP A 30 2.96 8.23 -2.59
N ARG A 31 3.86 8.47 -1.62
CA ARG A 31 4.51 7.44 -0.82
C ARG A 31 4.50 7.84 0.65
N ARG A 32 4.12 6.89 1.50
CA ARG A 32 4.00 7.06 2.95
C ARG A 32 3.11 8.25 3.28
N PHE A 33 1.99 8.35 2.57
CA PHE A 33 0.96 9.36 2.80
C PHE A 33 0.48 9.23 4.25
N ARG A 34 0.39 10.36 4.96
CA ARG A 34 -0.05 10.43 6.35
C ARG A 34 -1.23 11.36 6.47
N GLY A 35 -2.39 10.76 6.74
CA GLY A 35 -3.58 11.48 7.19
C GLY A 35 -3.58 11.65 8.71
N GLN A 36 -4.60 12.32 9.22
CA GLN A 36 -4.88 12.41 10.65
C GLN A 36 -5.25 11.04 11.22
N GLY A 37 -5.99 10.23 10.46
CA GLY A 37 -6.49 8.92 10.90
C GLY A 37 -5.53 7.75 10.70
N GLY A 38 -4.54 7.87 9.81
CA GLY A 38 -3.73 6.73 9.40
C GLY A 38 -2.61 7.05 8.43
N GLU A 39 -2.03 6.00 7.87
CA GLU A 39 -0.98 6.08 6.85
C GLU A 39 -1.20 5.03 5.77
N ILE A 40 -0.68 5.30 4.56
CA ILE A 40 -0.68 4.39 3.42
C ILE A 40 0.74 4.37 2.85
N ASP A 41 1.28 3.17 2.60
CA ASP A 41 2.66 3.03 2.14
C ASP A 41 2.87 3.58 0.73
N LEU A 42 1.98 3.24 -0.22
CA LEU A 42 2.02 3.76 -1.59
C LEU A 42 0.63 4.10 -2.11
N VAL A 43 0.56 5.18 -2.89
CA VAL A 43 -0.63 5.60 -3.62
C VAL A 43 -0.26 5.71 -5.10
N LEU A 44 -1.01 5.01 -5.94
CA LEU A 44 -0.78 4.93 -7.38
C LEU A 44 -2.07 5.19 -8.16
N ALA A 45 -1.95 5.40 -9.46
CA ALA A 45 -3.07 5.52 -10.37
C ALA A 45 -2.94 4.59 -11.58
N ARG A 46 -4.08 4.13 -12.09
CA ARG A 46 -4.20 3.46 -13.40
C ARG A 46 -5.43 3.98 -14.11
N GLY A 47 -5.22 4.84 -15.11
CA GLY A 47 -6.33 5.64 -15.65
C GLY A 47 -6.86 6.58 -14.58
N ASP A 48 -8.17 6.51 -14.33
CA ASP A 48 -8.89 7.31 -13.34
C ASP A 48 -8.95 6.64 -11.95
N ASP A 49 -8.56 5.36 -11.85
CA ASP A 49 -8.58 4.60 -10.60
C ASP A 49 -7.39 4.98 -9.72
N VAL A 50 -7.64 5.01 -8.40
CA VAL A 50 -6.60 5.16 -7.38
C VAL A 50 -6.37 3.86 -6.63
N ILE A 51 -5.11 3.43 -6.57
CA ILE A 51 -4.68 2.19 -5.95
C ILE A 51 -3.90 2.53 -4.69
N PHE A 52 -4.45 2.12 -3.54
CA PHE A 52 -3.79 2.22 -2.25
C PHE A 52 -3.11 0.88 -1.94
N VAL A 53 -1.81 0.91 -1.65
CA VAL A 53 -1.04 -0.31 -1.45
C VAL A 53 -0.44 -0.32 -0.06
N GLU A 54 -0.69 -1.39 0.68
CA GLU A 54 0.03 -1.74 1.91
C GLU A 54 1.18 -2.70 1.55
N VAL A 55 2.40 -2.41 2.04
CA VAL A 55 3.59 -3.21 1.75
C VAL A 55 4.01 -3.99 2.99
N LYS A 56 4.04 -5.32 2.90
CA LYS A 56 4.45 -6.20 4.02
C LYS A 56 5.64 -7.06 3.65
N LYS A 57 6.64 -7.10 4.54
CA LYS A 57 7.62 -8.19 4.53
C LYS A 57 7.00 -9.47 5.05
N SER A 58 6.84 -10.44 4.15
CA SER A 58 6.20 -11.72 4.46
C SER A 58 6.69 -12.83 3.55
N ARG A 59 6.54 -14.06 4.01
CA ARG A 59 6.78 -15.28 3.21
C ARG A 59 5.52 -15.76 2.48
N SER A 60 4.33 -15.31 2.90
CA SER A 60 3.05 -15.69 2.29
C SER A 60 1.96 -14.64 2.57
N PHE A 61 0.90 -14.68 1.77
CA PHE A 61 -0.30 -13.84 1.96
C PHE A 61 -1.03 -14.18 3.25
N ASP A 62 -1.18 -15.46 3.61
CA ASP A 62 -1.81 -15.85 4.88
C ASP A 62 -1.12 -15.22 6.08
N ALA A 63 0.22 -15.27 6.11
CA ALA A 63 0.99 -14.67 7.19
C ALA A 63 0.93 -13.13 7.20
N ALA A 64 0.70 -12.50 6.05
CA ALA A 64 0.53 -11.05 5.95
C ALA A 64 -0.89 -10.62 6.36
N ARG A 65 -1.93 -11.32 5.88
CA ARG A 65 -3.33 -11.09 6.24
C ARG A 65 -3.57 -11.33 7.73
N ALA A 66 -2.98 -12.37 8.33
CA ALA A 66 -3.05 -12.61 9.78
C ALA A 66 -2.45 -11.46 10.61
N ARG A 67 -1.49 -10.71 10.06
CA ARG A 67 -0.91 -9.52 10.69
C ARG A 67 -1.70 -8.24 10.39
N LEU A 68 -2.58 -8.26 9.39
CA LEU A 68 -3.40 -7.14 9.00
C LEU A 68 -4.69 -7.11 9.81
N GLY A 69 -4.57 -6.62 11.04
CA GLY A 69 -5.69 -6.57 11.97
C GLY A 69 -6.73 -5.48 11.63
N PRO A 70 -7.96 -5.56 12.18
CA PRO A 70 -9.04 -4.62 11.90
C PRO A 70 -8.68 -3.15 12.12
N ARG A 71 -7.87 -2.86 13.15
CA ARG A 71 -7.40 -1.50 13.44
C ARG A 71 -6.52 -0.93 12.32
N GLN A 72 -5.67 -1.77 11.71
CA GLN A 72 -4.82 -1.31 10.62
C GLN A 72 -5.65 -1.01 9.37
N ILE A 73 -6.61 -1.89 9.05
CA ILE A 73 -7.55 -1.69 7.93
C ILE A 73 -8.32 -0.37 8.09
N LEU A 74 -8.86 -0.10 9.28
CA LEU A 74 -9.56 1.17 9.54
C LEU A 74 -8.67 2.41 9.35
N ARG A 75 -7.40 2.33 9.75
CA ARG A 75 -6.43 3.43 9.54
C ARG A 75 -6.12 3.64 8.06
N ILE A 76 -5.97 2.56 7.29
CA ILE A 76 -5.75 2.63 5.84
C ILE A 76 -6.97 3.29 5.17
N PHE A 77 -8.19 2.87 5.51
CA PHE A 77 -9.40 3.48 4.97
C PHE A 77 -9.59 4.94 5.36
N ALA A 78 -9.26 5.32 6.60
CA ALA A 78 -9.30 6.72 7.02
C ALA A 78 -8.33 7.58 6.19
N ALA A 79 -7.08 7.13 6.05
CA ALA A 79 -6.08 7.82 5.24
C ALA A 79 -6.47 7.87 3.76
N ALA A 80 -7.06 6.81 3.22
CA ALA A 80 -7.53 6.79 1.84
C ALA A 80 -8.65 7.81 1.62
N SER A 81 -9.62 7.87 2.53
CA SER A 81 -10.70 8.86 2.46
C SER A 81 -10.15 10.29 2.51
N GLU A 82 -9.16 10.56 3.36
CA GLU A 82 -8.47 11.87 3.38
C GLU A 82 -7.75 12.17 2.06
N PHE A 83 -7.01 11.19 1.49
CA PHE A 83 -6.33 11.35 0.21
C PHE A 83 -7.33 11.63 -0.92
N LEU A 84 -8.42 10.87 -1.00
CA LEU A 84 -9.47 11.05 -1.98
C LEU A 84 -10.11 12.44 -1.91
N GLY A 85 -10.24 13.01 -0.71
CA GLY A 85 -10.72 14.38 -0.51
C GLY A 85 -9.87 15.46 -1.21
N THR A 86 -8.65 15.13 -1.63
CA THR A 86 -7.76 16.03 -2.39
C THR A 86 -7.95 15.93 -3.91
N LEU A 87 -8.70 14.93 -4.39
CA LEU A 87 -8.91 14.67 -5.80
C LEU A 87 -10.18 15.34 -6.31
N PRO A 88 -10.25 15.72 -7.61
CA PRO A 88 -11.43 16.37 -8.18
C PRO A 88 -12.74 15.59 -8.01
N ASN A 89 -12.68 14.26 -8.13
CA ASN A 89 -13.84 13.38 -7.97
C ASN A 89 -14.11 13.01 -6.50
N GLY A 90 -13.24 13.42 -5.56
CA GLY A 90 -13.43 13.16 -4.14
C GLY A 90 -13.60 11.67 -3.86
N GLN A 91 -14.58 11.35 -3.01
CA GLN A 91 -14.97 9.98 -2.66
C GLN A 91 -15.64 9.20 -3.81
N LEU A 92 -15.94 9.86 -4.95
CA LEU A 92 -16.47 9.19 -6.15
C LEU A 92 -15.34 8.65 -7.05
N THR A 93 -14.08 8.83 -6.67
CA THR A 93 -12.95 8.22 -7.36
C THR A 93 -13.02 6.70 -7.17
N GLU A 94 -12.94 5.94 -8.26
CA GLU A 94 -12.84 4.48 -8.19
C GLU A 94 -11.53 4.09 -7.49
N THR A 95 -11.62 3.12 -6.58
CA THR A 95 -10.47 2.76 -5.75
C THR A 95 -10.27 1.28 -5.61
N ARG A 96 -9.00 0.91 -5.46
CA ARG A 96 -8.57 -0.45 -5.22
C ARG A 96 -7.55 -0.46 -4.09
N PHE A 97 -7.62 -1.48 -3.24
CA PHE A 97 -6.72 -1.62 -2.11
C PHE A 97 -5.96 -2.94 -2.21
N ASP A 98 -4.66 -2.82 -2.46
CA ASP A 98 -3.79 -3.95 -2.71
C ASP A 98 -2.92 -4.25 -1.49
N LEU A 99 -2.56 -5.53 -1.34
CA LEU A 99 -1.54 -5.98 -0.40
C LEU A 99 -0.34 -6.48 -1.20
N ALA A 100 0.79 -5.79 -1.09
CA ALA A 100 2.04 -6.19 -1.70
C ALA A 100 2.95 -6.87 -0.68
N LEU A 101 3.50 -8.02 -1.05
CA LEU A 101 4.47 -8.74 -0.25
C LEU A 101 5.85 -8.63 -0.85
N VAL A 102 6.84 -8.48 0.03
CA VAL A 102 8.25 -8.62 -0.33
C VAL A 102 8.87 -9.69 0.55
N ASN A 103 9.34 -10.77 -0.07
CA ASN A 103 10.00 -11.84 0.68
C ASN A 103 11.46 -11.49 1.01
N ALA A 104 12.20 -12.44 1.61
CA ALA A 104 13.58 -12.20 2.03
C ALA A 104 14.55 -12.04 0.85
N GLN A 105 14.19 -12.54 -0.33
CA GLN A 105 14.95 -12.48 -1.58
C GLN A 105 14.63 -11.20 -2.38
N GLY A 106 13.62 -10.43 -1.97
CA GLY A 106 13.16 -9.24 -2.68
C GLY A 106 12.12 -9.54 -3.76
N GLU A 107 11.63 -10.77 -3.86
CA GLU A 107 10.56 -11.13 -4.78
C GLU A 107 9.25 -10.50 -4.31
N ILE A 108 8.48 -9.99 -5.28
CA ILE A 108 7.25 -9.25 -5.05
C ILE A 108 6.07 -10.13 -5.44
N ALA A 109 5.05 -10.16 -4.59
CA ALA A 109 3.75 -10.74 -4.92
C ALA A 109 2.66 -9.74 -4.53
N ILE A 110 1.73 -9.47 -5.44
CA ILE A 110 0.63 -8.53 -5.23
C ILE A 110 -0.68 -9.31 -5.17
N MET A 111 -1.47 -9.05 -4.12
CA MET A 111 -2.86 -9.45 -4.06
C MET A 111 -3.71 -8.20 -4.23
N GLU A 112 -4.41 -8.12 -5.36
CA GLU A 112 -5.32 -7.03 -5.64
C GLU A 112 -6.61 -7.14 -4.82
N ASN A 113 -7.25 -6.02 -4.47
CA ASN A 113 -8.50 -5.99 -3.70
C ASN A 113 -8.44 -6.76 -2.37
N ALA A 114 -7.31 -6.70 -1.67
CA ALA A 114 -7.03 -7.54 -0.51
C ALA A 114 -7.70 -7.09 0.80
N LEU A 115 -8.22 -5.86 0.84
CA LEU A 115 -8.71 -5.23 2.08
C LEU A 115 -10.24 -5.21 2.23
N TRP A 116 -10.99 -5.70 1.24
CA TRP A 116 -12.42 -5.97 1.36
C TRP A 116 -12.68 -7.43 1.76
N PRO A 117 -13.84 -7.72 2.37
CA PRO A 117 -14.34 -9.09 2.56
C PRO A 117 -14.45 -9.86 1.25
#